data_AF-A0A2J5PKR2-F1
#
_entry.id   AF-A0A2J5PKR2-F1
#
_cell.length_a   1.000
_cell.length_b   1.000
_cell.length_c   1.000
_cell.angle_alpha   90.00
_cell.angle_beta   90.00
_cell.angle_gamma   90.00
#
_symmetry.space_group_name_H-M   'P 1'
#
loop_
_entity.id
_entity.type
_entity.pdbx_description
1 polymer ?
#
loop_
_entity_poly.entity_id
_entity_poly.type
_entity_poly.pdbx_seq_one_letter_code
_entity_poly.pdbx_strand_id
1 'polypeptide(L)'
;IQDEYDALMRLRPAEQEKLAKAREADLRDILALRDRLVGTYGMPDDPSSFFVRAGAFLRSANFVTKLGGMTVSAIPDLARGMMVNGFSNTMRGYGALITRSPAYLASRAEQKKMAVGLETILQTRSRTMGDLVDSSSRTTAIEAGMERITDVFGKLTMMGHFDDMNKSVNGMITSDGILSGAFPAKRLAKLGINDKMAERIQKEFQKHGEVIQGWHIGNFEKWDDQYAAGLLQSAVLKDVNNTVITPGIGDTPLWASTPLGKTVFQFKSFATASYNRATLGGLQEGTAQFYYGTAFQIGLGSLTYALKQAANGREVDLTPQKMVLEGIDRSGILGPLMEYNNMAEKASGGMIGLGPLLGTGTQSRYASRGFIGSALGPTFGLLDTVTDVTAGVLNGDAGDRVLHSARTLLPGNNLFWIAPLIN
;
A
#
# COMPACT_ATOMS: atom_id res chain seq x y z
N ILE A 1 -30.73 -1.56 -4.47
CA ILE A 1 -30.28 -1.03 -5.78
C ILE A 1 -31.19 -1.39 -6.94
N GLN A 2 -31.44 -2.66 -7.27
CA GLN A 2 -32.32 -3.01 -8.41
C GLN A 2 -33.74 -2.46 -8.22
N ASP A 3 -34.36 -2.72 -7.07
CA ASP A 3 -35.70 -2.23 -6.75
C ASP A 3 -35.78 -0.69 -6.69
N GLU A 4 -34.70 -0.03 -6.25
CA GLU A 4 -34.60 1.44 -6.21
C GLU A 4 -34.53 2.02 -7.62
N TYR A 5 -33.75 1.43 -8.52
CA TYR A 5 -33.73 1.83 -9.93
C TYR A 5 -35.07 1.57 -10.61
N ASP A 6 -35.73 0.45 -10.32
CA ASP A 6 -37.06 0.14 -10.84
C ASP A 6 -38.11 1.14 -10.35
N ALA A 7 -38.03 1.57 -9.08
CA ALA A 7 -38.86 2.64 -8.55
C ALA A 7 -38.56 4.00 -9.21
N LEU A 8 -37.27 4.35 -9.38
CA LEU A 8 -36.87 5.62 -10.01
C LEU A 8 -37.30 5.69 -11.47
N MET A 9 -37.19 4.59 -12.22
CA MET A 9 -37.65 4.51 -13.61
C MET A 9 -39.17 4.67 -13.73
N ARG A 10 -39.94 4.12 -12.78
CA ARG A 10 -41.40 4.34 -12.71
C ARG A 10 -41.76 5.79 -12.40
N LEU A 11 -41.00 6.44 -11.50
CA LEU A 11 -41.22 7.83 -11.10
C LEU A 11 -40.75 8.85 -12.15
N ARG A 12 -39.77 8.48 -12.99
CA ARG A 12 -39.17 9.37 -14.01
C ARG A 12 -39.09 8.67 -15.38
N PRO A 13 -40.23 8.46 -16.05
CA PRO A 13 -40.26 7.76 -17.34
C PRO A 13 -39.42 8.46 -18.43
N ALA A 14 -39.30 9.80 -18.38
CA ALA A 14 -38.46 10.56 -19.31
C ALA A 14 -36.95 10.28 -19.16
N GLU A 15 -36.51 9.78 -18.00
CA GLU A 15 -35.11 9.42 -17.72
C GLU A 15 -34.86 7.90 -17.77
N GLN A 16 -35.86 7.12 -18.19
CA GLN A 16 -35.84 5.66 -18.05
C GLN A 16 -34.62 5.01 -18.71
N GLU A 17 -34.27 5.42 -19.93
CA GLU A 17 -33.09 4.88 -20.63
C GLU A 17 -31.78 5.20 -19.90
N LYS A 18 -31.65 6.43 -19.36
CA LYS A 18 -30.48 6.85 -18.60
C LYS A 18 -30.37 6.08 -17.28
N LEU A 19 -31.48 5.89 -16.59
CA LEU A 19 -31.55 5.13 -15.34
C LEU A 19 -31.31 3.63 -15.57
N ALA A 20 -31.77 3.05 -16.68
CA ALA A 20 -31.46 1.68 -17.05
C ALA A 20 -29.97 1.48 -17.30
N LYS A 21 -29.34 2.39 -18.06
CA LYS A 21 -27.88 2.40 -18.28
C LYS A 21 -27.09 2.55 -16.97
N ALA A 22 -27.56 3.41 -16.06
CA ALA A 22 -26.95 3.58 -14.75
C ALA A 22 -27.09 2.31 -13.88
N ARG A 23 -28.28 1.69 -13.86
CA ARG A 23 -28.51 0.41 -13.18
C ARG A 23 -27.56 -0.68 -13.69
N GLU A 24 -27.44 -0.83 -15.01
CA GLU A 24 -26.55 -1.81 -15.62
C GLU A 24 -25.08 -1.55 -15.26
N ALA A 25 -24.66 -0.28 -15.27
CA ALA A 25 -23.31 0.09 -14.85
C ALA A 25 -23.04 -0.24 -13.38
N ASP A 26 -23.93 0.18 -12.47
CA ASP A 26 -23.79 -0.07 -11.04
C ASP A 26 -23.82 -1.57 -10.71
N LEU A 27 -24.70 -2.33 -11.37
CA LEU A 27 -24.75 -3.78 -11.22
C LEU A 27 -23.46 -4.44 -11.69
N ARG A 28 -22.96 -4.07 -12.87
CA ARG A 28 -21.69 -4.59 -13.38
C ARG A 28 -20.55 -4.30 -12.39
N ASP A 29 -20.49 -3.08 -11.85
CA ASP A 29 -19.41 -2.67 -10.96
C ASP A 29 -19.52 -3.35 -9.58
N ILE A 30 -20.73 -3.49 -9.01
CA ILE A 30 -20.96 -4.24 -7.76
C ILE A 30 -20.65 -5.72 -7.92
N LEU A 31 -21.09 -6.34 -9.03
CA LEU A 31 -20.81 -7.73 -9.34
C LEU A 31 -19.30 -7.93 -9.54
N ALA A 32 -18.62 -7.01 -10.20
CA ALA A 32 -17.17 -7.04 -10.35
C ALA A 32 -16.46 -6.95 -8.99
N LEU A 33 -16.90 -6.06 -8.08
CA LEU A 33 -16.34 -5.98 -6.73
C LEU A 33 -16.57 -7.27 -5.95
N ARG A 34 -17.77 -7.85 -6.02
CA ARG A 34 -18.06 -9.17 -5.42
C ARG A 34 -17.12 -10.24 -5.97
N ASP A 35 -17.00 -10.33 -7.29
CA ASP A 35 -16.18 -11.33 -7.97
C ASP A 35 -14.68 -11.15 -7.64
N ARG A 36 -14.24 -9.92 -7.41
CA ARG A 36 -12.89 -9.63 -6.91
C ARG A 36 -12.71 -10.07 -5.45
N LEU A 37 -13.72 -9.89 -4.60
CA LEU A 37 -13.67 -10.39 -3.21
C LEU A 37 -13.51 -11.91 -3.15
N VAL A 38 -14.24 -12.62 -4.01
CA VAL A 38 -14.19 -14.10 -4.06
C VAL A 38 -13.09 -14.64 -4.96
N GLY A 39 -12.31 -13.77 -5.61
CA GLY A 39 -11.16 -14.15 -6.45
C GLY A 39 -11.51 -14.72 -7.83
N THR A 40 -12.76 -14.60 -8.28
CA THR A 40 -13.23 -15.12 -9.59
C THR A 40 -13.16 -14.09 -10.71
N TYR A 41 -13.04 -12.81 -10.39
CA TYR A 41 -13.06 -11.74 -11.38
C TYR A 41 -11.85 -11.79 -12.32
N GLY A 42 -12.10 -11.91 -13.63
CA GLY A 42 -11.04 -11.94 -14.64
C GLY A 42 -10.16 -13.19 -14.55
N MET A 43 -10.64 -14.24 -13.87
CA MET A 43 -9.97 -15.54 -13.81
C MET A 43 -9.92 -16.14 -15.22
N PRO A 44 -8.74 -16.55 -15.71
CA PRO A 44 -8.61 -17.17 -17.03
C PRO A 44 -9.32 -18.54 -17.06
N ASP A 45 -9.82 -18.92 -18.23
CA ASP A 45 -10.50 -20.22 -18.44
C ASP A 45 -9.59 -21.41 -18.06
N ASP A 46 -8.29 -21.28 -18.33
CA ASP A 46 -7.25 -22.20 -17.84
C ASP A 46 -6.21 -21.48 -16.97
N PRO A 47 -6.37 -21.50 -15.64
CA PRO A 47 -5.40 -20.97 -14.68
C PRO A 47 -4.06 -21.72 -14.64
N SER A 48 -3.99 -22.92 -15.21
CA SER A 48 -2.78 -23.74 -15.28
C SER A 48 -1.99 -23.54 -16.57
N SER A 49 -2.53 -22.76 -17.51
CA SER A 49 -1.90 -22.48 -18.79
C SER A 49 -0.49 -21.89 -18.62
N PHE A 50 0.39 -22.22 -19.58
CA PHE A 50 1.78 -21.76 -19.56
C PHE A 50 1.90 -20.23 -19.44
N PHE A 51 1.07 -19.46 -20.16
CA PHE A 51 1.14 -18.00 -20.15
C PHE A 51 0.77 -17.38 -18.80
N VAL A 52 -0.24 -17.93 -18.11
CA VAL A 52 -0.66 -17.46 -16.79
C VAL A 52 0.43 -17.74 -15.76
N ARG A 53 1.01 -18.95 -15.79
CA ARG A 53 2.12 -19.34 -14.90
C ARG A 53 3.39 -18.54 -15.17
N ALA A 54 3.77 -18.38 -16.44
CA ALA A 54 4.91 -17.56 -16.82
C ALA A 54 4.75 -16.10 -16.37
N GLY A 55 3.55 -15.53 -16.53
CA GLY A 55 3.25 -14.19 -16.02
C GLY A 55 3.36 -14.09 -14.50
N ALA A 56 2.88 -15.08 -13.75
CA ALA A 56 3.05 -15.13 -12.29
C ALA A 56 4.53 -15.24 -11.88
N PHE A 57 5.29 -16.13 -12.53
CA PHE A 57 6.72 -16.29 -12.29
C PHE A 57 7.50 -15.01 -12.56
N LEU A 58 7.24 -14.33 -13.68
CA LEU A 58 7.90 -13.06 -14.02
C LEU A 58 7.56 -11.95 -13.02
N ARG A 59 6.33 -11.92 -12.49
CA ARG A 59 5.95 -10.98 -11.42
C ARG A 59 6.69 -11.27 -10.11
N SER A 60 6.90 -12.54 -9.77
CA SER A 60 7.75 -12.95 -8.64
C SER A 60 9.22 -12.56 -8.86
N ALA A 61 9.75 -12.73 -10.07
CA ALA A 61 11.09 -12.28 -10.42
C ALA A 61 11.22 -10.75 -10.32
N ASN A 62 10.23 -9.99 -10.80
CA ASN A 62 10.19 -8.53 -10.61
C ASN A 62 10.16 -8.13 -9.14
N PHE A 63 9.39 -8.85 -8.31
CA PHE A 63 9.31 -8.58 -6.87
C PHE A 63 10.69 -8.65 -6.23
N VAL A 64 11.44 -9.73 -6.46
CA VAL A 64 12.76 -9.95 -5.82
C VAL A 64 13.90 -9.13 -6.41
N THR A 65 13.74 -8.61 -7.62
CA THR A 65 14.76 -7.77 -8.30
C THR A 65 14.47 -6.28 -8.22
N LYS A 66 13.22 -5.85 -8.00
CA LYS A 66 12.81 -4.43 -8.07
C LYS A 66 12.27 -3.84 -6.76
N LEU A 67 11.87 -4.65 -5.77
CA LEU A 67 11.29 -4.16 -4.50
C LEU A 67 12.22 -4.19 -3.27
N GLY A 68 13.54 -4.28 -3.42
CA GLY A 68 14.43 -4.35 -2.24
C GLY A 68 14.43 -3.09 -1.38
N GLY A 69 14.09 -1.94 -1.98
CA GLY A 69 13.93 -0.66 -1.29
C GLY A 69 12.49 -0.31 -0.88
N MET A 70 11.57 -1.28 -0.84
CA MET A 70 10.14 -1.00 -0.59
C MET A 70 9.89 -0.36 0.78
N THR A 71 10.59 -0.81 1.83
CA THR A 71 10.44 -0.27 3.20
C THR A 71 10.83 1.19 3.30
N VAL A 72 11.94 1.58 2.66
CA VAL A 72 12.34 2.99 2.57
C VAL A 72 11.28 3.80 1.78
N SER A 73 10.64 3.19 0.80
CA SER A 73 9.56 3.82 0.02
C SER A 73 8.28 4.03 0.82
N ALA A 74 8.09 3.26 1.88
CA ALA A 74 6.89 3.30 2.72
C ALA A 74 7.02 4.29 3.90
N ILE A 75 8.19 4.92 4.09
CA ILE A 75 8.39 5.95 5.11
C ILE A 75 7.29 7.03 5.07
N PRO A 76 6.85 7.56 3.92
CA PRO A 76 5.78 8.56 3.88
C PRO A 76 4.45 8.08 4.48
N ASP A 77 4.19 6.78 4.52
CA ASP A 77 2.94 6.22 5.09
C ASP A 77 2.78 6.54 6.58
N LEU A 78 3.88 6.84 7.30
CA LEU A 78 3.83 7.28 8.70
C LEU A 78 2.95 8.52 8.89
N ALA A 79 2.90 9.40 7.90
CA ALA A 79 2.10 10.62 7.93
C ALA A 79 0.59 10.32 7.97
N ARG A 80 0.17 9.14 7.50
CA ARG A 80 -1.25 8.77 7.47
C ARG A 80 -1.85 8.65 8.88
N GLY A 81 -1.06 8.16 9.84
CA GLY A 81 -1.45 8.18 11.25
C GLY A 81 -1.75 9.60 11.73
N MET A 82 -0.97 10.59 11.30
CA MET A 82 -1.19 12.00 11.68
C MET A 82 -2.45 12.60 11.06
N MET A 83 -2.75 12.22 9.82
CA MET A 83 -3.99 12.66 9.14
C MET A 83 -5.25 12.12 9.82
N VAL A 84 -5.20 10.88 10.32
CA VAL A 84 -6.37 10.18 10.88
C VAL A 84 -6.50 10.39 12.39
N ASN A 85 -5.39 10.36 13.12
CA ASN A 85 -5.35 10.39 14.58
C ASN A 85 -4.91 11.74 15.15
N GLY A 86 -4.44 12.65 14.31
CA GLY A 86 -3.83 13.91 14.70
C GLY A 86 -2.35 13.76 15.09
N PHE A 87 -1.61 14.86 14.94
CA PHE A 87 -0.16 14.90 15.17
C PHE A 87 0.22 14.51 16.61
N SER A 88 -0.43 15.11 17.61
CA SER A 88 -0.10 14.89 19.03
C SER A 88 -0.27 13.43 19.45
N ASN A 89 -1.42 12.82 19.14
CA ASN A 89 -1.67 11.41 19.47
C ASN A 89 -0.70 10.47 18.76
N THR A 90 -0.39 10.77 17.49
CA THR A 90 0.57 9.99 16.70
C THR A 90 1.96 10.04 17.31
N MET A 91 2.44 11.24 17.67
CA MET A 91 3.75 11.41 18.32
C MET A 91 3.78 10.78 19.72
N ARG A 92 2.69 10.86 20.49
CA ARG A 92 2.55 10.17 21.78
C ARG A 92 2.69 8.65 21.59
N GLY A 93 2.03 8.09 20.57
CA GLY A 93 2.11 6.67 20.24
C GLY A 93 3.52 6.22 19.81
N TYR A 94 4.20 6.97 18.93
CA TYR A 94 5.59 6.68 18.58
C TYR A 94 6.53 6.84 19.78
N GLY A 95 6.31 7.82 20.66
CA GLY A 95 7.06 7.96 21.90
C GLY A 95 6.91 6.74 22.82
N ALA A 96 5.69 6.21 22.96
CA ALA A 96 5.39 5.00 23.72
C ALA A 96 6.08 3.74 23.15
N LEU A 97 6.18 3.64 21.81
CA LEU A 97 6.94 2.62 21.10
C LEU A 97 8.45 2.75 21.36
N ILE A 98 9.02 3.95 21.14
CA ILE A 98 10.48 4.20 21.24
C ILE A 98 10.98 3.92 22.65
N THR A 99 10.24 4.37 23.66
CA THR A 99 10.55 4.14 25.08
C THR A 99 10.24 2.72 25.55
N ARG A 100 9.60 1.89 24.70
CA ARG A 100 9.07 0.57 25.07
C ARG A 100 8.26 0.62 26.37
N SER A 101 7.40 1.63 26.46
CA SER A 101 6.55 1.86 27.64
C SER A 101 5.75 0.60 28.03
N PRO A 102 5.47 0.38 29.32
CA PRO A 102 4.60 -0.72 29.76
C PRO A 102 3.22 -0.69 29.06
N ALA A 103 2.67 0.51 28.84
CA ALA A 103 1.42 0.70 28.10
C ALA A 103 1.50 0.18 26.66
N TYR A 104 2.59 0.48 25.95
CA TYR A 104 2.79 -0.03 24.60
C TYR A 104 2.91 -1.55 24.56
N LEU A 105 3.63 -2.15 25.52
CA LEU A 105 3.77 -3.61 25.60
C LEU A 105 2.43 -4.29 25.89
N ALA A 106 1.64 -3.75 26.82
CA ALA A 106 0.30 -4.24 27.13
C ALA A 106 -0.64 -4.11 25.92
N SER A 107 -0.70 -2.93 25.31
CA SER A 107 -1.52 -2.68 24.12
C SER A 107 -1.11 -3.59 22.96
N ARG A 108 0.19 -3.79 22.73
CA ARG A 108 0.68 -4.70 21.68
C ARG A 108 0.28 -6.15 21.94
N ALA A 109 0.24 -6.59 23.20
CA ALA A 109 -0.22 -7.93 23.55
C ALA A 109 -1.71 -8.11 23.27
N GLU A 110 -2.54 -7.12 23.58
CA GLU A 110 -3.96 -7.10 23.21
C GLU A 110 -4.15 -7.08 21.69
N GLN A 111 -3.45 -6.20 20.98
CA GLN A 111 -3.58 -6.04 19.54
C GLN A 111 -3.27 -7.32 18.76
N LYS A 112 -2.30 -8.12 19.20
CA LYS A 112 -2.03 -9.44 18.60
C LYS A 112 -3.24 -10.37 18.66
N LYS A 113 -4.01 -10.32 19.75
CA LYS A 113 -5.25 -11.10 19.90
C LYS A 113 -6.35 -10.58 18.97
N MET A 114 -6.30 -9.31 18.58
CA MET A 114 -7.18 -8.68 17.57
C MET A 114 -6.74 -8.91 16.12
N ALA A 115 -5.69 -9.71 15.88
CA ALA A 115 -5.03 -9.86 14.58
C ALA A 115 -4.41 -8.57 14.01
N VAL A 116 -4.07 -7.60 14.87
CA VAL A 116 -3.38 -6.36 14.49
C VAL A 116 -1.87 -6.55 14.62
N GLY A 117 -1.12 -6.13 13.60
CA GLY A 117 0.36 -6.18 13.60
C GLY A 117 0.92 -7.60 13.50
N LEU A 118 0.41 -8.38 12.55
CA LEU A 118 0.86 -9.74 12.23
C LEU A 118 1.55 -9.84 10.84
N GLU A 119 1.94 -8.72 10.22
CA GLU A 119 2.56 -8.66 8.89
C GLU A 119 3.98 -9.25 8.85
N THR A 120 4.71 -9.27 9.97
CA THR A 120 5.98 -10.01 10.04
C THR A 120 5.80 -11.51 9.77
N ILE A 121 4.61 -12.05 10.13
CA ILE A 121 4.27 -13.47 9.97
C ILE A 121 3.53 -13.69 8.66
N LEU A 122 2.45 -12.93 8.42
CA LEU A 122 1.56 -13.12 7.28
C LEU A 122 2.13 -12.60 5.96
N GLN A 123 2.94 -11.53 6.03
CA GLN A 123 3.54 -10.84 4.89
C GLN A 123 2.53 -10.45 3.79
N THR A 124 1.26 -10.36 4.16
CA THR A 124 0.14 -10.16 3.26
C THR A 124 0.29 -8.86 2.49
N ARG A 125 0.67 -7.76 3.17
CA ARG A 125 0.84 -6.48 2.49
C ARG A 125 1.98 -6.50 1.48
N SER A 126 3.12 -7.09 1.83
CA SER A 126 4.27 -7.18 0.93
C SER A 126 3.92 -7.97 -0.33
N ARG A 127 3.21 -9.08 -0.18
CA ARG A 127 2.72 -9.90 -1.31
C ARG A 127 1.68 -9.15 -2.14
N THR A 128 0.76 -8.41 -1.52
CA THR A 128 -0.20 -7.55 -2.24
C THR A 128 0.49 -6.44 -3.01
N MET A 129 1.53 -5.81 -2.45
CA MET A 129 2.33 -4.80 -3.15
C MET A 129 3.06 -5.38 -4.37
N GLY A 130 3.42 -6.66 -4.33
CA GLY A 130 3.97 -7.41 -5.46
C GLY A 130 2.94 -7.98 -6.43
N ASP A 131 1.64 -7.83 -6.13
CA ASP A 131 0.52 -8.49 -6.81
C ASP A 131 0.60 -10.04 -6.80
N LEU A 132 1.18 -10.64 -5.74
CA LEU A 132 1.49 -12.08 -5.63
C LEU A 132 0.41 -12.92 -4.88
N VAL A 133 -0.81 -12.40 -4.74
CA VAL A 133 -1.83 -12.97 -3.83
C VAL A 133 -2.54 -14.20 -4.40
N ASP A 134 -2.60 -14.38 -5.73
CA ASP A 134 -3.45 -15.39 -6.39
C ASP A 134 -2.72 -16.64 -6.93
N SER A 135 -1.58 -17.00 -6.38
CA SER A 135 -0.79 -18.14 -6.87
C SER A 135 -1.25 -19.48 -6.25
N SER A 136 -2.39 -20.02 -6.67
CA SER A 136 -2.93 -21.29 -6.16
C SER A 136 -2.50 -22.55 -6.92
N SER A 137 -1.88 -22.42 -8.10
CA SER A 137 -1.43 -23.57 -8.91
C SER A 137 0.09 -23.79 -8.82
N ARG A 138 0.53 -24.45 -7.75
CA ARG A 138 1.92 -24.95 -7.65
C ARG A 138 2.06 -26.21 -8.48
N THR A 139 2.81 -26.17 -9.57
CA THR A 139 2.93 -27.35 -10.45
C THR A 139 4.37 -27.83 -10.64
N THR A 140 5.38 -26.97 -10.45
CA THR A 140 6.78 -27.35 -10.68
C THR A 140 7.72 -26.99 -9.51
N ALA A 141 8.86 -27.68 -9.42
CA ALA A 141 9.89 -27.41 -8.41
C ALA A 141 10.53 -26.01 -8.56
N ILE A 142 10.60 -25.50 -9.81
CA ILE A 142 11.12 -24.15 -10.10
C ILE A 142 10.18 -23.08 -9.55
N GLU A 143 8.87 -23.23 -9.75
CA GLU A 143 7.85 -22.34 -9.20
C GLU A 143 7.91 -22.33 -7.66
N ALA A 144 8.00 -23.51 -7.03
CA ALA A 144 8.13 -23.64 -5.59
C ALA A 144 9.44 -22.99 -5.05
N GLY A 145 10.54 -23.13 -5.78
CA GLY A 145 11.81 -22.49 -5.46
C GLY A 145 11.72 -20.96 -5.51
N MET A 146 11.14 -20.41 -6.58
CA MET A 146 10.92 -18.97 -6.71
C MET A 146 10.01 -18.42 -5.61
N GLU A 147 8.94 -19.14 -5.25
CA GLU A 147 8.07 -18.75 -4.15
C GLU A 147 8.84 -18.65 -2.83
N ARG A 148 9.69 -19.65 -2.52
CA ARG A 148 10.55 -19.60 -1.33
C ARG A 148 11.51 -18.41 -1.36
N ILE A 149 12.09 -18.09 -2.53
CA ILE A 149 12.93 -16.90 -2.70
C ILE A 149 12.09 -15.64 -2.43
N THR A 150 10.86 -15.55 -2.95
CA THR A 150 9.98 -14.39 -2.70
C THR A 150 9.62 -14.22 -1.24
N ASP A 151 9.36 -15.31 -0.52
CA ASP A 151 9.04 -15.26 0.92
C ASP A 151 10.25 -14.79 1.74
N VAL A 152 11.43 -15.36 1.47
CA VAL A 152 12.68 -14.95 2.13
C VAL A 152 12.99 -13.49 1.81
N PHE A 153 12.92 -13.10 0.53
CA PHE A 153 13.14 -11.73 0.11
C PHE A 153 12.17 -10.77 0.80
N GLY A 154 10.88 -11.11 0.88
CA GLY A 154 9.88 -10.33 1.60
C GLY A 154 10.27 -10.07 3.05
N LYS A 155 10.86 -11.06 3.74
CA LYS A 155 11.40 -10.88 5.11
C LYS A 155 12.60 -9.93 5.12
N LEU A 156 13.53 -10.11 4.18
CA LEU A 156 14.76 -9.30 4.08
C LEU A 156 14.51 -7.83 3.75
N THR A 157 13.37 -7.51 3.12
CA THR A 157 12.98 -6.11 2.90
C THR A 157 12.69 -5.36 4.20
N MET A 158 12.38 -6.07 5.31
CA MET A 158 11.91 -5.52 6.58
C MET A 158 10.54 -4.82 6.54
N MET A 159 9.77 -4.98 5.45
CA MET A 159 8.46 -4.33 5.31
C MET A 159 7.48 -4.80 6.38
N GLY A 160 7.42 -6.11 6.66
CA GLY A 160 6.51 -6.65 7.68
C GLY A 160 6.78 -6.08 9.08
N HIS A 161 8.04 -5.82 9.42
CA HIS A 161 8.40 -5.17 10.68
C HIS A 161 7.96 -3.70 10.72
N PHE A 162 8.16 -2.97 9.61
CA PHE A 162 7.72 -1.59 9.48
C PHE A 162 6.19 -1.46 9.56
N ASP A 163 5.47 -2.38 8.91
CA ASP A 163 4.01 -2.44 8.99
C ASP A 163 3.54 -2.78 10.40
N ASP A 164 4.11 -3.79 11.06
CA ASP A 164 3.73 -4.15 12.43
C ASP A 164 3.99 -3.01 13.41
N MET A 165 5.08 -2.28 13.23
CA MET A 165 5.36 -1.06 13.97
C MET A 165 4.22 -0.05 13.80
N ASN A 166 3.89 0.30 12.56
CA ASN A 166 2.85 1.30 12.26
C ASN A 166 1.46 0.85 12.69
N LYS A 167 1.10 -0.41 12.43
CA LYS A 167 -0.16 -1.01 12.85
C LYS A 167 -0.26 -1.02 14.36
N SER A 168 0.84 -1.31 15.07
CA SER A 168 0.84 -1.33 16.54
C SER A 168 0.60 0.04 17.17
N VAL A 169 1.23 1.09 16.61
CA VAL A 169 1.06 2.46 17.08
C VAL A 169 -0.36 2.96 16.79
N ASN A 170 -0.86 2.75 15.57
CA ASN A 170 -2.22 3.17 15.23
C ASN A 170 -3.27 2.37 15.99
N GLY A 171 -3.08 1.07 16.19
CA GLY A 171 -3.97 0.23 16.97
C GLY A 171 -4.06 0.68 18.43
N MET A 172 -2.93 1.08 19.01
CA MET A 172 -2.89 1.63 20.37
C MET A 172 -3.68 2.93 20.47
N ILE A 173 -3.52 3.84 19.49
CA ILE A 173 -4.25 5.11 19.45
C ILE A 173 -5.75 4.91 19.23
N THR A 174 -6.13 3.99 18.33
CA THR A 174 -7.54 3.68 18.05
C THR A 174 -8.21 3.05 19.27
N SER A 175 -7.58 2.04 19.89
CA SER A 175 -8.11 1.41 21.11
C SER A 175 -8.29 2.44 22.21
N ASP A 176 -7.27 3.27 22.46
CA ASP A 176 -7.33 4.34 23.47
C ASP A 176 -8.44 5.34 23.18
N GLY A 177 -8.61 5.76 21.93
CA GLY A 177 -9.66 6.70 21.53
C GLY A 177 -11.08 6.17 21.69
N ILE A 178 -11.29 4.87 21.46
CA ILE A 178 -12.57 4.21 21.70
C ILE A 178 -12.82 4.03 23.21
N LEU A 179 -11.83 3.51 23.93
CA LEU A 179 -11.94 3.17 25.36
C LEU A 179 -11.95 4.40 26.28
N SER A 180 -11.31 5.49 25.89
CA SER A 180 -11.40 6.78 26.62
C SER A 180 -12.70 7.54 26.34
N GLY A 181 -13.45 7.15 25.30
CA GLY A 181 -14.60 7.92 24.82
C GLY A 181 -14.22 9.22 24.09
N ALA A 182 -12.94 9.43 23.76
CA ALA A 182 -12.48 10.63 23.06
C ALA A 182 -12.93 10.71 21.59
N PHE A 183 -13.31 9.58 20.98
CA PHE A 183 -13.74 9.56 19.58
C PHE A 183 -15.15 10.13 19.40
N PRO A 184 -15.37 11.03 18.41
CA PRO A 184 -16.69 11.59 18.14
C PRO A 184 -17.64 10.51 17.60
N ALA A 185 -18.94 10.65 17.88
CA ALA A 185 -19.97 9.69 17.47
C ALA A 185 -19.94 9.35 15.96
N LYS A 186 -19.67 10.35 15.10
CA LYS A 186 -19.50 10.14 13.64
C LYS A 186 -18.36 9.18 13.31
N ARG A 187 -17.24 9.23 14.04
CA ARG A 187 -16.10 8.33 13.85
C ARG A 187 -16.42 6.93 14.38
N LEU A 188 -17.01 6.83 15.56
CA LEU A 188 -17.47 5.55 16.12
C LEU A 188 -18.46 4.85 15.18
N ALA A 189 -19.42 5.58 14.61
CA ALA A 189 -20.37 5.06 13.64
C ALA A 189 -19.69 4.51 12.37
N LYS A 190 -18.64 5.18 11.84
CA LYS A 190 -17.83 4.66 10.73
C LYS A 190 -17.16 3.33 11.08
N LEU A 191 -16.82 3.12 12.35
CA LEU A 191 -16.26 1.88 12.87
C LEU A 191 -17.31 0.81 13.23
N GLY A 192 -18.61 1.13 13.09
CA GLY A 192 -19.70 0.22 13.43
C GLY A 192 -20.12 0.26 14.90
N ILE A 193 -19.62 1.24 15.67
CA ILE A 193 -19.97 1.45 17.08
C ILE A 193 -21.01 2.58 17.16
N ASN A 194 -22.25 2.23 17.53
CA ASN A 194 -23.30 3.21 17.83
C ASN A 194 -23.29 3.56 19.33
N ASP A 195 -24.10 4.55 19.73
CA ASP A 195 -24.09 5.08 21.11
C ASP A 195 -24.38 4.01 22.17
N LYS A 196 -25.36 3.13 21.93
CA LYS A 196 -25.70 2.02 22.85
C LYS A 196 -24.52 1.06 23.02
N MET A 197 -23.79 0.81 21.94
CA MET A 197 -22.65 -0.07 21.95
C MET A 197 -21.43 0.58 22.58
N ALA A 198 -21.22 1.88 22.35
CA ALA A 198 -20.20 2.65 23.06
C ALA A 198 -20.42 2.59 24.57
N GLU A 199 -21.66 2.71 25.04
CA GLU A 199 -22.00 2.56 26.47
C GLU A 199 -21.65 1.16 27.01
N ARG A 200 -21.94 0.10 26.25
CA ARG A 200 -21.58 -1.28 26.64
C ARG A 200 -20.06 -1.46 26.74
N ILE A 201 -19.33 -0.99 25.72
CA ILE A 201 -17.85 -0.99 25.69
C ILE A 201 -17.29 -0.24 26.91
N GLN A 202 -17.85 0.93 27.24
CA GLN A 202 -17.43 1.71 28.39
C GLN A 202 -17.69 1.01 29.73
N LYS A 203 -18.84 0.34 29.89
CA LYS A 203 -19.15 -0.44 31.11
C LYS A 203 -18.18 -1.60 31.31
N GLU A 204 -17.90 -2.35 30.26
CA GLU A 204 -16.92 -3.45 30.32
C GLU A 204 -15.50 -2.94 30.59
N PHE A 205 -15.11 -1.84 29.94
CA PHE A 205 -13.82 -1.20 30.21
C PHE A 205 -13.69 -0.73 31.66
N GLN A 206 -14.73 -0.14 32.26
CA GLN A 206 -14.71 0.28 33.67
C GLN A 206 -14.56 -0.91 34.63
N LYS A 207 -15.08 -2.09 34.27
CA LYS A 207 -15.02 -3.28 35.10
C LYS A 207 -13.70 -4.04 34.98
N HIS A 208 -13.15 -4.13 33.77
CA HIS A 208 -12.04 -5.05 33.45
C HIS A 208 -10.79 -4.38 32.89
N GLY A 209 -10.94 -3.16 32.36
CA GLY A 209 -9.87 -2.39 31.76
C GLY A 209 -8.96 -1.74 32.79
N GLU A 210 -7.85 -1.18 32.30
CA GLU A 210 -6.87 -0.48 33.10
C GLU A 210 -6.32 0.74 32.35
N VAL A 211 -5.79 1.71 33.10
CA VAL A 211 -5.14 2.89 32.53
C VAL A 211 -3.66 2.86 32.90
N ILE A 212 -2.80 2.67 31.91
CA ILE A 212 -1.34 2.61 32.08
C ILE A 212 -0.74 3.85 31.43
N GLN A 213 -0.11 4.73 32.21
CA GLN A 213 0.53 5.96 31.70
C GLN A 213 -0.40 6.82 30.81
N GLY A 214 -1.69 6.91 31.19
CA GLY A 214 -2.70 7.66 30.44
C GLY A 214 -3.19 6.97 29.16
N TRP A 215 -2.88 5.69 28.96
CA TRP A 215 -3.42 4.86 27.88
C TRP A 215 -4.42 3.85 28.42
N HIS A 216 -5.56 3.73 27.75
CA HIS A 216 -6.65 2.83 28.12
C HIS A 216 -6.42 1.45 27.48
N ILE A 217 -6.26 0.44 28.33
CA ILE A 217 -6.00 -0.96 27.96
C ILE A 217 -7.27 -1.76 28.27
N GLY A 218 -7.82 -2.44 27.27
CA GLY A 218 -9.17 -2.98 27.33
C GLY A 218 -9.30 -4.21 28.22
N ASN A 219 -8.29 -5.08 28.20
CA ASN A 219 -8.32 -6.44 28.73
C ASN A 219 -9.57 -7.21 28.27
N PHE A 220 -9.91 -7.09 26.97
CA PHE A 220 -11.20 -7.51 26.41
C PHE A 220 -11.53 -9.00 26.57
N GLU A 221 -10.53 -9.84 26.82
CA GLU A 221 -10.69 -11.27 27.12
C GLU A 221 -11.39 -11.54 28.46
N LYS A 222 -11.41 -10.55 29.36
CA LYS A 222 -12.05 -10.64 30.67
C LYS A 222 -13.50 -10.13 30.65
N TRP A 223 -13.94 -9.53 29.54
CA TRP A 223 -15.24 -8.87 29.45
C TRP A 223 -16.38 -9.89 29.56
N ASP A 224 -17.46 -9.51 30.23
CA ASP A 224 -18.63 -10.37 30.32
C ASP A 224 -19.40 -10.35 28.99
N ASP A 225 -19.46 -9.18 28.36
CA ASP A 225 -20.04 -8.96 27.03
C ASP A 225 -19.04 -9.25 25.89
N GLN A 226 -18.94 -10.53 25.51
CA GLN A 226 -18.08 -10.97 24.42
C GLN A 226 -18.46 -10.39 23.05
N TYR A 227 -19.71 -9.97 22.86
CA TYR A 227 -20.13 -9.29 21.63
C TYR A 227 -19.52 -7.89 21.55
N ALA A 228 -19.56 -7.13 22.65
CA ALA A 228 -18.90 -5.82 22.74
C ALA A 228 -17.37 -5.94 22.53
N ALA A 229 -16.75 -6.98 23.12
CA ALA A 229 -15.33 -7.27 22.92
C ALA A 229 -15.02 -7.55 21.45
N GLY A 230 -15.80 -8.42 20.77
CA GLY A 230 -15.61 -8.72 19.35
C GLY A 230 -15.77 -7.51 18.44
N LEU A 231 -16.71 -6.61 18.76
CA LEU A 231 -16.90 -5.38 18.00
C LEU A 231 -15.74 -4.39 18.21
N LEU A 232 -15.23 -4.24 19.44
CA LEU A 232 -14.03 -3.44 19.70
C LEU A 232 -12.86 -3.94 18.86
N GLN A 233 -12.60 -5.25 18.87
CA GLN A 233 -11.52 -5.86 18.09
C GLN A 233 -11.68 -5.58 16.59
N SER A 234 -12.89 -5.75 16.07
CA SER A 234 -13.22 -5.50 14.66
C SER A 234 -13.06 -4.01 14.29
N ALA A 235 -13.46 -3.11 15.19
CA ALA A 235 -13.34 -1.66 15.00
C ALA A 235 -11.87 -1.23 14.96
N VAL A 236 -11.04 -1.72 15.89
CA VAL A 236 -9.60 -1.45 15.93
C VAL A 236 -8.92 -1.97 14.67
N LEU A 237 -9.17 -3.24 14.31
CA LEU A 237 -8.60 -3.85 13.10
C LEU A 237 -9.01 -3.08 11.83
N LYS A 238 -10.27 -2.66 11.73
CA LYS A 238 -10.79 -1.88 10.60
C LYS A 238 -10.11 -0.51 10.50
N ASP A 239 -9.99 0.23 11.60
CA ASP A 239 -9.36 1.56 11.59
C ASP A 239 -7.87 1.47 11.25
N VAL A 240 -7.17 0.48 11.81
CA VAL A 240 -5.75 0.24 11.53
C VAL A 240 -5.52 -0.11 10.06
N ASN A 241 -6.32 -0.99 9.46
CA ASN A 241 -6.18 -1.35 8.04
C ASN A 241 -6.60 -0.22 7.09
N ASN A 242 -7.42 0.72 7.55
CA ASN A 242 -7.74 1.95 6.80
C ASN A 242 -6.63 3.01 6.90
N THR A 243 -5.93 3.05 8.04
CA THR A 243 -4.83 4.00 8.28
C THR A 243 -3.53 3.52 7.65
N VAL A 244 -3.18 2.25 7.83
CA VAL A 244 -1.99 1.61 7.28
C VAL A 244 -2.40 0.93 5.96
N ILE A 245 -2.33 1.71 4.87
CA ILE A 245 -2.94 1.39 3.58
C ILE A 245 -2.46 0.03 3.05
N THR A 246 -3.36 -0.93 3.01
CA THR A 246 -3.21 -2.17 2.26
C THR A 246 -4.16 -2.10 1.07
N PRO A 247 -3.68 -2.19 -0.18
CA PRO A 247 -4.55 -2.16 -1.35
C PRO A 247 -5.63 -3.23 -1.24
N GLY A 248 -6.88 -2.81 -1.38
CA GLY A 248 -8.06 -3.66 -1.44
C GLY A 248 -8.64 -3.72 -2.84
N ILE A 249 -9.67 -4.54 -2.98
CA ILE A 249 -10.37 -4.78 -4.24
C ILE A 249 -11.06 -3.56 -4.85
N GLY A 250 -11.30 -2.50 -4.06
CA GLY A 250 -11.91 -1.26 -4.52
C GLY A 250 -10.91 -0.19 -4.96
N ASP A 251 -9.61 -0.41 -4.75
CA ASP A 251 -8.61 0.65 -4.91
C ASP A 251 -7.94 0.70 -6.28
N THR A 252 -8.22 -0.29 -7.14
CA THR A 252 -7.52 -0.45 -8.42
C THR A 252 -8.51 -0.64 -9.55
N PRO A 253 -8.20 -0.16 -10.78
CA PRO A 253 -9.08 -0.34 -11.92
C PRO A 253 -9.40 -1.81 -12.20
N LEU A 254 -10.60 -2.09 -12.69
CA LEU A 254 -11.05 -3.46 -12.96
C LEU A 254 -10.10 -4.22 -13.90
N TRP A 255 -9.61 -3.56 -14.95
CA TRP A 255 -8.68 -4.16 -15.92
C TRP A 255 -7.39 -4.69 -15.29
N ALA A 256 -6.95 -4.11 -14.16
CA ALA A 256 -5.76 -4.54 -13.42
C ALA A 256 -5.91 -5.92 -12.75
N SER A 257 -7.11 -6.52 -12.77
CA SER A 257 -7.36 -7.86 -12.23
C SER A 257 -7.15 -8.98 -13.27
N THR A 258 -7.02 -8.66 -14.55
CA THR A 258 -6.73 -9.64 -15.61
C THR A 258 -5.26 -10.09 -15.56
N PRO A 259 -4.88 -11.27 -16.11
CA PRO A 259 -3.48 -11.73 -16.09
C PRO A 259 -2.49 -10.74 -16.70
N LEU A 260 -2.84 -10.14 -17.84
CA LEU A 260 -2.02 -9.10 -18.48
C LEU A 260 -2.08 -7.79 -17.68
N GLY A 261 -3.27 -7.40 -17.22
CA GLY A 261 -3.46 -6.19 -16.41
C GLY A 261 -2.62 -6.18 -15.12
N LYS A 262 -2.59 -7.31 -14.40
CA LYS A 262 -1.74 -7.51 -13.21
C LYS A 262 -0.26 -7.33 -13.51
N THR A 263 0.17 -7.68 -14.73
CA THR A 263 1.56 -7.57 -15.18
C THR A 263 1.92 -6.12 -15.53
N VAL A 264 1.03 -5.43 -16.25
CA VAL A 264 1.20 -4.02 -16.64
C VAL A 264 1.09 -3.09 -15.42
N PHE A 265 0.15 -3.37 -14.53
CA PHE A 265 -0.18 -2.55 -13.36
C PHE A 265 0.70 -2.85 -12.13
N GLN A 266 1.66 -3.76 -12.27
CA GLN A 266 2.47 -4.21 -11.14
C GLN A 266 3.16 -3.03 -10.44
N PHE A 267 3.07 -2.98 -9.10
CA PHE A 267 3.57 -1.91 -8.22
C PHE A 267 2.83 -0.57 -8.28
N LYS A 268 1.84 -0.39 -9.18
CA LYS A 268 1.01 0.83 -9.26
C LYS A 268 -0.22 0.77 -8.36
N SER A 269 -0.60 -0.42 -7.89
CA SER A 269 -1.73 -0.66 -6.99
C SER A 269 -1.62 0.14 -5.69
N PHE A 270 -0.43 0.20 -5.10
CA PHE A 270 -0.18 0.94 -3.88
C PHE A 270 -0.38 2.45 -4.02
N ALA A 271 0.21 3.06 -5.05
CA ALA A 271 0.07 4.49 -5.32
C ALA A 271 -1.40 4.89 -5.58
N THR A 272 -2.15 4.02 -6.24
CA THR A 272 -3.58 4.22 -6.52
C THR A 272 -4.41 4.10 -5.24
N ALA A 273 -4.14 3.10 -4.41
CA ALA A 273 -4.81 2.93 -3.11
C ALA A 273 -4.53 4.11 -2.16
N SER A 274 -3.28 4.58 -2.13
CA SER A 274 -2.89 5.75 -1.34
C SER A 274 -3.64 7.00 -1.81
N TYR A 275 -3.67 7.27 -3.12
CA TYR A 275 -4.41 8.39 -3.68
C TYR A 275 -5.91 8.36 -3.34
N ASN A 276 -6.57 7.21 -3.56
CA ASN A 276 -8.02 7.09 -3.35
C ASN A 276 -8.41 7.23 -1.87
N ARG A 277 -7.68 6.58 -0.96
CA ARG A 277 -8.03 6.56 0.46
C ARG A 277 -7.48 7.75 1.23
N ALA A 278 -6.24 8.16 0.94
CA ALA A 278 -5.59 9.24 1.67
C ALA A 278 -5.96 10.61 1.11
N THR A 279 -5.80 10.80 -0.19
CA THR A 279 -5.95 12.11 -0.82
C THR A 279 -7.41 12.45 -1.09
N LEU A 280 -8.13 11.62 -1.85
CA LEU A 280 -9.53 11.90 -2.16
C LEU A 280 -10.40 11.88 -0.89
N GLY A 281 -10.26 10.85 -0.06
CA GLY A 281 -10.97 10.78 1.23
C GLY A 281 -10.62 11.94 2.17
N GLY A 282 -9.33 12.32 2.25
CA GLY A 282 -8.89 13.41 3.11
C GLY A 282 -9.34 14.79 2.64
N LEU A 283 -9.33 15.04 1.33
CA LEU A 283 -9.87 16.27 0.73
C LEU A 283 -11.36 16.43 0.99
N GLN A 284 -12.13 15.33 0.95
CA GLN A 284 -13.55 15.35 1.27
C GLN A 284 -13.82 15.67 2.75
N GLU A 285 -12.94 15.25 3.66
CA GLU A 285 -13.06 15.58 5.09
C GLU A 285 -12.61 17.01 5.40
N GLY A 286 -11.63 17.55 4.67
CA GLY A 286 -11.24 18.96 4.70
C GLY A 286 -10.64 19.45 6.03
N THR A 287 -10.12 18.55 6.87
CA THR A 287 -9.64 18.90 8.22
C THR A 287 -8.23 19.51 8.20
N ALA A 288 -7.90 20.31 9.22
CA ALA A 288 -6.53 20.83 9.40
C ALA A 288 -5.49 19.69 9.50
N GLN A 289 -5.87 18.56 10.10
CA GLN A 289 -5.03 17.36 10.23
C GLN A 289 -4.61 16.81 8.86
N PHE A 290 -5.50 16.87 7.87
CA PHE A 290 -5.18 16.45 6.51
C PHE A 290 -4.09 17.33 5.88
N TYR A 291 -4.16 18.66 6.01
CA TYR A 291 -3.19 19.58 5.40
C TYR A 291 -1.80 19.48 6.03
N TYR A 292 -1.70 19.47 7.37
CA TYR A 292 -0.40 19.28 8.03
C TYR A 292 0.15 17.87 7.80
N GLY A 293 -0.72 16.85 7.80
CA GLY A 293 -0.33 15.49 7.44
C GLY A 293 0.19 15.40 6.01
N THR A 294 -0.41 16.13 5.07
CA THR A 294 0.02 16.21 3.67
C THR A 294 1.40 16.83 3.54
N ALA A 295 1.62 17.97 4.19
CA ALA A 295 2.93 18.63 4.20
C ALA A 295 4.01 17.72 4.80
N PHE A 296 3.69 17.03 5.91
CA PHE A 296 4.60 16.07 6.51
C PHE A 296 4.87 14.86 5.60
N GLN A 297 3.85 14.34 4.92
CA GLN A 297 3.98 13.25 3.95
C GLN A 297 4.90 13.62 2.77
N ILE A 298 4.79 14.85 2.26
CA ILE A 298 5.69 15.38 1.22
C ILE A 298 7.12 15.46 1.76
N GLY A 299 7.32 15.99 2.97
CA GLY A 299 8.63 16.04 3.60
C GLY A 299 9.27 14.66 3.80
N LEU A 300 8.48 13.66 4.22
CA LEU A 300 8.92 12.27 4.29
C LEU A 300 9.21 11.67 2.90
N GLY A 301 8.50 12.11 1.86
CA GLY A 301 8.81 11.79 0.46
C GLY A 301 10.17 12.34 0.04
N SER A 302 10.48 13.58 0.41
CA SER A 302 11.78 14.21 0.13
C SER A 302 12.91 13.51 0.89
N LEU A 303 12.68 13.13 2.15
CA LEU A 303 13.61 12.30 2.91
C LEU A 303 13.84 10.95 2.22
N THR A 304 12.77 10.31 1.74
CA THR A 304 12.85 9.05 1.01
C THR A 304 13.67 9.18 -0.28
N TYR A 305 13.56 10.30 -0.99
CA TYR A 305 14.40 10.63 -2.13
C TYR A 305 15.88 10.69 -1.74
N ALA A 306 16.21 11.49 -0.73
CA ALA A 306 17.58 11.68 -0.27
C ALA A 306 18.21 10.35 0.18
N LEU A 307 17.50 9.56 0.99
CA LEU A 307 17.96 8.24 1.44
C LEU A 307 18.24 7.29 0.27
N LYS A 308 17.37 7.28 -0.75
CA LYS A 308 17.55 6.40 -1.91
C LYS A 308 18.65 6.86 -2.84
N GLN A 309 18.85 8.16 -3.02
CA GLN A 309 19.97 8.66 -3.80
C GLN A 309 21.29 8.31 -3.12
N ALA A 310 21.40 8.58 -1.82
CA ALA A 310 22.57 8.23 -1.02
C ALA A 310 22.86 6.72 -1.01
N ALA A 311 21.84 5.87 -0.82
CA ALA A 311 21.99 4.42 -0.82
C ALA A 311 22.43 3.82 -2.17
N ASN A 312 22.26 4.57 -3.27
CA ASN A 312 22.70 4.17 -4.60
C ASN A 312 24.01 4.89 -5.01
N GLY A 313 24.72 5.52 -4.08
CA GLY A 313 25.97 6.24 -4.36
C GLY A 313 25.81 7.47 -5.26
N ARG A 314 24.59 8.02 -5.38
CA ARG A 314 24.30 9.18 -6.23
C ARG A 314 24.31 10.46 -5.41
N GLU A 315 24.74 11.56 -6.03
CA GLU A 315 24.58 12.88 -5.45
C GLU A 315 23.09 13.20 -5.22
N VAL A 316 22.83 13.84 -4.08
CA VAL A 316 21.50 14.29 -3.71
C VAL A 316 21.36 15.74 -4.12
N ASP A 317 20.53 16.00 -5.14
CA ASP A 317 20.14 17.37 -5.47
C ASP A 317 19.20 17.91 -4.38
N LEU A 318 19.71 18.83 -3.57
CA LEU A 318 19.03 19.45 -2.44
C LEU A 318 18.30 20.75 -2.81
N THR A 319 18.21 21.11 -4.10
CA THR A 319 17.47 22.30 -4.50
C THR A 319 16.01 22.20 -4.02
N PRO A 320 15.44 23.28 -3.45
CA PRO A 320 14.09 23.23 -2.89
C PRO A 320 13.04 22.72 -3.88
N GLN A 321 13.15 23.13 -5.15
CA GLN A 321 12.27 22.71 -6.24
C GLN A 321 12.36 21.19 -6.47
N LYS A 322 13.56 20.63 -6.53
CA LYS A 322 13.75 19.18 -6.71
C LYS A 322 13.24 18.41 -5.50
N MET A 323 13.59 18.86 -4.29
CA MET A 323 13.17 18.23 -3.05
C MET A 323 11.65 18.19 -2.90
N VAL A 324 10.95 19.28 -3.23
CA VAL A 324 9.49 19.31 -3.20
C VAL A 324 8.89 18.40 -4.26
N LEU A 325 9.38 18.44 -5.50
CA LEU A 325 8.82 17.63 -6.58
C LEU A 325 9.05 16.12 -6.35
N GLU A 326 10.25 15.74 -5.91
CA GLU A 326 10.56 14.36 -5.50
C GLU A 326 9.76 13.96 -4.25
N GLY A 327 9.52 14.91 -3.34
CA GLY A 327 8.65 14.74 -2.19
C GLY A 327 7.22 14.41 -2.59
N ILE A 328 6.67 15.15 -3.56
CA ILE A 328 5.34 14.91 -4.12
C ILE A 328 5.29 13.55 -4.83
N ASP A 329 6.26 13.21 -5.69
CA ASP A 329 6.30 11.91 -6.39
C ASP A 329 6.37 10.73 -5.41
N ARG A 330 7.22 10.83 -4.38
CA ARG A 330 7.51 9.72 -3.45
C ARG A 330 6.56 9.63 -2.27
N SER A 331 5.89 10.73 -1.92
CA SER A 331 4.84 10.72 -0.89
C SER A 331 3.66 9.83 -1.28
N GLY A 332 3.44 9.60 -2.58
CA GLY A 332 2.27 8.89 -3.09
C GLY A 332 0.98 9.69 -3.05
N ILE A 333 1.02 10.97 -2.63
CA ILE A 333 -0.19 11.78 -2.43
C ILE A 333 -0.92 12.10 -3.73
N LEU A 334 -0.19 12.24 -4.83
CA LEU A 334 -0.77 12.41 -6.16
C LEU A 334 -0.91 11.07 -6.92
N GLY A 335 -0.35 9.99 -6.36
CA GLY A 335 -0.39 8.62 -6.86
C GLY A 335 -0.39 8.50 -8.40
N PRO A 336 -1.51 8.10 -9.03
CA PRO A 336 -1.60 7.93 -10.48
C PRO A 336 -1.29 9.20 -11.31
N LEU A 337 -1.56 10.40 -10.78
CA LEU A 337 -1.32 11.64 -11.53
C LEU A 337 0.17 11.85 -11.79
N MET A 338 1.02 11.53 -10.81
CA MET A 338 2.46 11.58 -11.01
C MET A 338 2.96 10.46 -11.92
N GLU A 339 2.31 9.29 -11.90
CA GLU A 339 2.62 8.22 -12.87
C GLU A 339 2.36 8.69 -14.31
N TYR A 340 1.25 9.38 -14.57
CA TYR A 340 0.95 9.97 -15.88
C TYR A 340 1.89 11.11 -16.25
N ASN A 341 2.17 12.02 -15.31
CA ASN A 341 3.14 13.09 -15.52
C ASN A 341 4.51 12.53 -15.92
N ASN A 342 5.04 11.58 -15.14
CA ASN A 342 6.37 11.03 -15.38
C ASN A 342 6.41 10.20 -16.67
N MET A 343 5.30 9.55 -17.05
CA MET A 343 5.19 8.88 -18.34
C MET A 343 5.20 9.87 -19.51
N ALA A 344 4.49 11.00 -19.39
CA ALA A 344 4.48 12.07 -20.39
C ALA A 344 5.86 12.74 -20.53
N GLU A 345 6.54 13.01 -19.41
CA GLU A 345 7.92 13.52 -19.41
C GLU A 345 8.82 12.58 -20.19
N LYS A 346 8.71 11.29 -19.93
CA LYS A 346 9.54 10.30 -20.61
C LYS A 346 9.23 10.16 -22.09
N ALA A 347 7.94 10.12 -22.45
CA ALA A 347 7.50 10.01 -23.84
C ALA A 347 7.92 11.23 -24.68
N SER A 348 7.99 12.40 -24.05
CA SER A 348 8.41 13.66 -24.67
C SER A 348 9.91 13.94 -24.57
N GLY A 349 10.73 12.99 -24.08
CA GLY A 349 12.17 13.21 -23.92
C GLY A 349 12.53 14.29 -22.89
N GLY A 350 11.67 14.54 -21.91
CA GLY A 350 11.84 15.58 -20.89
C GLY A 350 11.35 16.96 -21.34
N MET A 351 10.43 17.05 -22.29
CA MET A 351 9.87 18.34 -22.75
C MET A 351 8.53 18.70 -22.08
N ILE A 352 7.70 17.69 -21.75
CA ILE A 352 6.34 17.90 -21.25
C ILE A 352 6.20 17.27 -19.86
N GLY A 353 6.02 18.10 -18.84
CA GLY A 353 5.68 17.69 -17.47
C GLY A 353 6.19 18.65 -16.40
N LEU A 354 5.94 18.31 -15.14
CA LEU A 354 6.29 19.13 -13.98
C LEU A 354 7.80 19.31 -13.79
N GLY A 355 8.60 18.28 -14.06
CA GLY A 355 10.06 18.32 -13.97
C GLY A 355 10.68 19.38 -14.89
N PRO A 356 10.40 19.32 -16.20
CA PRO A 356 10.81 20.35 -17.17
C PRO A 356 10.25 21.73 -16.86
N LEU A 357 8.97 21.83 -16.50
CA LEU A 357 8.31 23.09 -16.13
C LEU A 357 9.01 23.80 -14.96
N LEU A 358 9.48 23.02 -13.98
CA LEU A 358 10.15 23.53 -12.78
C LEU A 358 11.70 23.55 -12.91
N GLY A 359 12.25 23.18 -14.07
CA GLY A 359 13.70 23.17 -14.30
C GLY A 359 14.47 22.10 -13.51
N THR A 360 13.80 21.03 -13.05
CA THR A 360 14.37 20.00 -12.16
C THR A 360 14.70 18.69 -12.88
N GLY A 361 14.42 18.60 -14.19
CA GLY A 361 14.58 17.40 -15.01
C GLY A 361 13.65 16.24 -14.59
N THR A 362 13.88 15.06 -15.17
CA THR A 362 13.03 13.87 -14.92
C THR A 362 13.16 13.40 -13.47
N GLN A 363 12.06 12.90 -12.88
CA GLN A 363 12.07 12.34 -11.53
C GLN A 363 12.94 11.07 -11.42
N SER A 364 13.65 10.95 -10.31
CA SER A 364 14.69 9.94 -10.05
C SER A 364 14.16 8.49 -10.14
N ARG A 365 12.88 8.28 -9.82
CA ARG A 365 12.19 6.98 -9.92
C ARG A 365 11.98 6.51 -11.37
N TYR A 366 11.87 7.44 -12.32
CA TYR A 366 11.56 7.19 -13.72
C TYR A 366 12.76 7.28 -14.65
N ALA A 367 13.78 8.06 -14.25
CA ALA A 367 15.06 8.16 -14.93
C ALA A 367 15.81 6.81 -15.02
N SER A 368 15.61 5.91 -14.04
CA SER A 368 16.28 4.61 -13.99
C SER A 368 15.56 3.48 -14.73
N ARG A 369 14.36 3.71 -15.28
CA ARG A 369 13.60 2.69 -16.02
C ARG A 369 13.78 2.92 -17.53
N GLY A 370 13.64 1.89 -18.38
CA GLY A 370 13.44 2.08 -19.84
C GLY A 370 12.03 2.58 -20.17
N PHE A 371 11.80 3.12 -21.37
CA PHE A 371 10.44 3.56 -21.80
C PHE A 371 9.45 2.39 -21.81
N ILE A 372 9.87 1.25 -22.37
CA ILE A 372 9.08 0.00 -22.42
C ILE A 372 8.66 -0.45 -21.02
N GLY A 373 9.61 -0.51 -20.07
CA GLY A 373 9.31 -0.86 -18.67
C GLY A 373 8.42 0.15 -17.92
N SER A 374 8.42 1.42 -18.33
CA SER A 374 7.53 2.45 -17.78
C SER A 374 6.11 2.39 -18.35
N ALA A 375 5.97 2.06 -19.64
CA ALA A 375 4.69 2.04 -20.36
C ALA A 375 3.96 0.70 -20.27
N LEU A 376 4.67 -0.41 -20.52
CA LEU A 376 4.09 -1.76 -20.58
C LEU A 376 4.23 -2.53 -19.26
N GLY A 377 5.00 -1.99 -18.32
CA GLY A 377 5.17 -2.53 -16.97
C GLY A 377 6.49 -3.28 -16.76
N PRO A 378 6.78 -3.65 -15.50
CA PRO A 378 8.11 -4.09 -15.09
C PRO A 378 8.57 -5.40 -15.75
N THR A 379 7.64 -6.29 -16.10
CA THR A 379 7.92 -7.57 -16.76
C THR A 379 8.53 -7.40 -18.14
N PHE A 380 8.05 -6.45 -18.94
CA PHE A 380 8.62 -6.21 -20.27
C PHE A 380 10.06 -5.67 -20.16
N GLY A 381 10.31 -4.77 -19.21
CA GLY A 381 11.68 -4.32 -18.93
C GLY A 381 12.60 -5.42 -18.39
N LEU A 382 12.06 -6.42 -17.68
CA LEU A 382 12.84 -7.59 -17.26
C LEU A 382 13.25 -8.45 -18.46
N LEU A 383 12.33 -8.67 -19.42
CA LEU A 383 12.63 -9.39 -20.67
C LEU A 383 13.73 -8.67 -21.47
N ASP A 384 13.64 -7.35 -21.61
CA ASP A 384 14.69 -6.54 -22.27
C ASP A 384 16.07 -6.72 -21.59
N THR A 385 16.08 -6.76 -20.25
CA THR A 385 17.32 -6.95 -19.47
C THR A 385 17.92 -8.35 -19.71
N VAL A 386 17.07 -9.37 -19.76
CA VAL A 386 17.51 -10.76 -20.05
C VAL A 386 18.05 -10.87 -21.47
N THR A 387 17.42 -10.23 -22.46
CA THR A 387 17.91 -10.23 -23.84
C THR A 387 19.24 -9.51 -23.96
N ASP A 388 19.43 -8.38 -23.27
CA ASP A 388 20.70 -7.64 -23.25
C ASP A 388 21.84 -8.50 -22.67
N VAL A 389 21.60 -9.18 -21.55
CA VAL A 389 22.59 -10.09 -20.94
C VAL A 389 22.91 -11.27 -21.85
N THR A 390 21.89 -11.89 -22.44
CA THR A 390 22.06 -13.06 -23.32
C THR A 390 22.86 -12.68 -24.57
N ALA A 391 22.53 -11.55 -25.20
CA ALA A 391 23.25 -11.04 -26.36
C ALA A 391 24.70 -10.69 -26.01
N GLY A 392 24.95 -10.06 -24.86
CA GLY A 392 26.30 -9.76 -24.38
C GLY A 392 27.15 -11.03 -24.22
N VAL A 393 26.62 -12.05 -23.53
CA VAL A 393 27.31 -13.33 -23.32
C VAL A 393 27.60 -14.04 -24.65
N LEU A 394 26.62 -14.10 -25.57
CA LEU A 394 26.79 -14.75 -26.87
C LEU A 394 27.80 -14.03 -27.78
N ASN A 395 27.88 -12.69 -27.67
CA ASN A 395 28.83 -11.88 -28.42
C ASN A 395 30.21 -11.77 -27.75
N GLY A 396 30.40 -12.38 -26.56
CA GLY A 396 31.64 -12.25 -25.78
C GLY A 396 31.86 -10.85 -25.19
N ASP A 397 30.82 -10.02 -25.13
CA ASP A 397 30.86 -8.67 -24.58
C ASP A 397 30.50 -8.71 -23.08
N ALA A 398 31.52 -8.51 -22.24
CA ALA A 398 31.38 -8.36 -20.80
C ALA A 398 31.51 -6.88 -20.35
N GLY A 399 31.15 -5.93 -21.22
CA GLY A 399 31.18 -4.51 -20.90
C GLY A 399 30.28 -4.12 -19.72
N ASP A 400 30.49 -2.92 -19.19
CA ASP A 400 29.84 -2.40 -17.97
C ASP A 400 28.31 -2.48 -18.02
N ARG A 401 27.70 -2.32 -19.21
CA ARG A 401 26.25 -2.46 -19.41
C ARG A 401 25.75 -3.89 -19.17
N VAL A 402 26.47 -4.89 -19.66
CA VAL A 402 26.10 -6.31 -19.50
C VAL A 402 26.29 -6.74 -18.05
N LEU A 403 27.40 -6.33 -17.43
CA LEU A 403 27.66 -6.56 -15.99
C LEU A 403 26.60 -5.90 -15.11
N HIS A 404 26.23 -4.64 -15.39
CA HIS A 404 25.16 -3.95 -14.69
C HIS A 404 23.81 -4.67 -14.84
N SER A 405 23.46 -5.06 -16.07
CA SER A 405 22.21 -5.78 -16.37
C SER A 405 22.16 -7.11 -15.62
N ALA A 406 23.25 -7.88 -15.63
CA ALA A 406 23.37 -9.13 -14.89
C ALA A 406 23.18 -8.93 -13.38
N ARG A 407 23.80 -7.89 -12.80
CA ARG A 407 23.60 -7.53 -11.37
C ARG A 407 22.14 -7.21 -11.06
N THR A 408 21.45 -6.47 -11.93
CA THR A 408 20.03 -6.13 -11.71
C THR A 408 19.09 -7.34 -11.76
N LEU A 409 19.52 -8.46 -12.34
CA LEU A 409 18.77 -9.72 -12.32
C LEU A 409 18.98 -10.52 -11.02
N LEU A 410 20.00 -10.21 -10.23
CA LEU A 410 20.27 -10.92 -8.97
C LEU A 410 19.19 -10.56 -7.92
N PRO A 411 18.44 -11.55 -7.40
CA PRO A 411 17.49 -11.33 -6.32
C PRO A 411 18.17 -10.68 -5.11
N GLY A 412 17.57 -9.63 -4.55
CA GLY A 412 18.13 -8.97 -3.36
C GLY A 412 19.20 -7.91 -3.64
N ASN A 413 19.69 -7.75 -4.87
CA ASN A 413 20.71 -6.76 -5.22
C ASN A 413 20.34 -5.33 -4.83
N ASN A 414 19.04 -5.01 -4.80
CA ASN A 414 18.53 -3.69 -4.46
C ASN A 414 17.95 -3.59 -3.03
N LEU A 415 18.24 -4.56 -2.16
CA LEU A 415 17.90 -4.43 -0.73
C LEU A 415 18.60 -3.19 -0.18
N PHE A 416 17.87 -2.33 0.52
CA PHE A 416 18.37 -1.00 0.89
C PHE A 416 19.65 -1.02 1.74
N TRP A 417 19.93 -2.14 2.42
CA TRP A 417 21.13 -2.36 3.24
C TRP A 417 22.23 -3.15 2.52
N ILE A 418 21.92 -3.77 1.37
CA ILE A 418 22.90 -4.43 0.49
C ILE A 418 23.38 -3.48 -0.60
N ALA A 419 22.46 -2.73 -1.22
CA ALA A 419 22.73 -1.84 -2.34
C ALA A 419 23.92 -0.89 -2.10
N PRO A 420 24.11 -0.28 -0.90
CA PRO A 420 25.27 0.58 -0.65
C PRO A 420 26.62 -0.16 -0.63
N LEU A 421 26.64 -1.49 -0.49
CA LEU A 421 27.86 -2.30 -0.42
C LEU A 421 28.36 -2.77 -1.79
N ILE A 422 27.49 -2.71 -2.81
CA ILE A 422 27.74 -3.31 -4.12
C ILE A 422 27.55 -2.34 -5.29
N ASN A 423 27.16 -1.10 -5.00
CA ASN A 423 27.01 -0.01 -5.97
C ASN A 423 28.16 0.99 -5.92
#